data_AF-A0A554L4A9-F1
#
_entry.id   AF-A0A554L4A9-F1
#
_cell.length_a   1.000
_cell.length_b   1.000
_cell.length_c   1.000
_cell.angle_alpha   90.00
_cell.angle_beta   90.00
_cell.angle_gamma   90.00
#
_symmetry.space_group_name_H-M   'P 1'
#
loop_
_entity.id
_entity.type
_entity.pdbx_description
1 polymer ?
#
loop_
_entity_poly.entity_id
_entity_poly.type
_entity_poly.pdbx_seq_one_letter_code
_entity_poly.pdbx_strand_id
1 'polypeptide(L)'
;MWTTQAIQTVIPSSWDMALSVLSLVGSFEITTILVVGAGWLIRKNLKKLAIILVIYAGGMGIELAGKTFINHPGPPEVYHRYQLSFVFPSSGVQTGNSYPSGHSYRTVFLAVLAWPLIKKKEWRAVVMAYVFLMLVSRVSLGEHWASDVVGGGLLGIILGRIASRK
;
A
#
# COMPACT_ATOMS: atom_id res chain seq x y z
N MET A 1 -13.90 -0.40 -14.96
CA MET A 1 -13.80 0.61 -16.05
C MET A 1 -14.26 2.00 -15.58
N TRP A 2 -15.52 2.18 -15.17
CA TRP A 2 -16.09 3.50 -14.80
C TRP A 2 -15.38 4.24 -13.66
N THR A 3 -14.91 3.54 -12.61
CA THR A 3 -14.32 4.19 -11.42
C THR A 3 -12.99 4.88 -11.71
N THR A 4 -12.10 4.24 -12.47
CA THR A 4 -10.79 4.79 -12.85
C THR A 4 -10.97 6.01 -13.74
N GLN A 5 -11.85 5.90 -14.74
CA GLN A 5 -12.14 7.00 -15.65
C GLN A 5 -12.77 8.21 -14.92
N ALA A 6 -13.74 7.96 -14.03
CA ALA A 6 -14.35 9.02 -13.23
C ALA A 6 -13.33 9.75 -12.34
N ILE A 7 -12.39 9.02 -11.73
CA ILE A 7 -11.33 9.62 -10.91
C ILE A 7 -10.36 10.42 -11.80
N GLN A 8 -9.98 9.89 -12.96
CA GLN A 8 -9.06 10.56 -13.88
C GLN A 8 -9.64 11.83 -14.52
N THR A 9 -10.96 11.93 -14.66
CA THR A 9 -11.62 13.18 -15.11
C THR A 9 -11.58 14.28 -14.05
N VAL A 10 -11.50 13.92 -12.77
CA VAL A 10 -11.46 14.88 -11.66
C VAL A 10 -10.02 15.27 -11.32
N ILE A 11 -9.07 14.32 -11.43
CA ILE A 11 -7.66 14.54 -11.07
C ILE A 11 -6.86 15.00 -12.30
N PRO A 12 -6.37 16.26 -12.33
CA PRO A 12 -5.60 16.78 -13.45
C PRO A 12 -4.29 16.03 -13.65
N SER A 13 -3.82 15.93 -14.89
CA SER A 13 -2.53 15.29 -15.23
C SER A 13 -1.31 15.94 -14.60
N SER A 14 -1.40 17.22 -14.23
CA SER A 14 -0.33 17.90 -13.49
C SER A 14 -0.04 17.28 -12.11
N TRP A 15 -0.99 16.53 -11.53
CA TRP A 15 -0.81 15.86 -10.24
C TRP A 15 -0.15 14.48 -10.36
N ASP A 16 -0.02 13.94 -11.57
CA ASP A 16 0.45 12.56 -11.78
C ASP A 16 1.87 12.36 -11.25
N MET A 17 2.77 13.32 -11.47
CA MET A 17 4.13 13.29 -10.94
C MET A 17 4.14 13.28 -9.40
N ALA A 18 3.36 14.18 -8.78
CA ALA A 18 3.28 14.27 -7.32
C ALA A 18 2.71 12.99 -6.70
N LEU A 19 1.66 12.42 -7.30
CA LEU A 19 1.06 11.15 -6.89
C LEU A 19 2.00 9.96 -7.13
N SER A 20 2.80 10.00 -8.20
CA SER A 20 3.82 8.99 -8.47
C SER A 20 4.91 9.01 -7.40
N VAL A 21 5.43 10.20 -7.05
CA VAL A 21 6.43 10.37 -5.98
C VAL A 21 5.86 9.97 -4.62
N LEU A 22 4.63 10.40 -4.29
CA LEU A 22 3.94 10.04 -3.05
C LEU A 22 3.90 8.52 -2.86
N SER A 23 3.74 7.80 -3.97
CA SER A 23 3.60 6.36 -3.95
C SER A 23 4.86 5.55 -3.77
N LEU A 24 6.04 6.17 -3.93
CA LEU A 24 7.31 5.55 -3.60
C LEU A 24 7.36 5.12 -2.14
N VAL A 25 6.75 5.89 -1.23
CA VAL A 25 6.69 5.52 0.19
C VAL A 25 5.94 4.19 0.39
N GLY A 26 4.94 3.94 -0.45
CA GLY A 26 4.22 2.69 -0.48
C GLY A 26 4.95 1.59 -1.25
N SER A 27 6.22 1.75 -1.66
CA SER A 27 7.02 0.68 -2.28
C SER A 27 7.44 -0.36 -1.24
N PHE A 28 7.84 -1.54 -1.70
CA PHE A 28 8.16 -2.66 -0.80
C PHE A 28 9.32 -2.32 0.12
N GLU A 29 10.36 -1.71 -0.43
CA GLU A 29 11.61 -1.32 0.21
C GLU A 29 11.37 -0.27 1.28
N ILE A 30 10.75 0.84 0.89
CA ILE A 30 10.55 1.98 1.78
C ILE A 30 9.60 1.57 2.89
N THR A 31 8.49 0.90 2.58
CA THR A 31 7.55 0.47 3.62
C THR A 31 8.17 -0.56 4.56
N THR A 32 9.01 -1.48 4.07
CA THR A 32 9.66 -2.48 4.93
C THR A 32 10.62 -1.81 5.93
N ILE A 33 11.43 -0.85 5.49
CA ILE A 33 12.31 -0.07 6.38
C ILE A 33 11.47 0.65 7.45
N LEU A 34 10.37 1.28 7.05
CA LEU A 34 9.48 1.99 7.98
C LEU A 34 8.79 1.04 8.97
N VAL A 35 8.37 -0.15 8.53
CA VAL A 35 7.78 -1.18 9.39
C VAL A 35 8.79 -1.69 10.41
N VAL A 36 10.04 -1.94 10.01
CA VAL A 36 11.12 -2.33 10.93
C VAL A 36 11.35 -1.24 11.96
N GLY A 37 11.48 0.02 11.52
CA GLY A 37 11.67 1.17 12.41
C GLY A 37 10.52 1.35 13.40
N ALA A 38 9.27 1.37 12.91
CA ALA A 38 8.09 1.50 13.77
C ALA A 38 7.97 0.33 14.75
N GLY A 39 8.13 -0.91 14.27
CA GLY A 39 8.10 -2.11 15.11
C GLY A 39 9.15 -2.08 16.21
N TRP A 40 10.37 -1.66 15.89
CA TRP A 40 11.44 -1.49 16.88
C TRP A 40 11.10 -0.43 17.92
N LEU A 41 10.64 0.76 17.50
CA LEU A 41 10.26 1.84 18.41
C LEU A 41 9.12 1.46 19.37
N ILE A 42 8.18 0.64 18.90
CA ILE A 42 7.02 0.18 19.70
C ILE A 42 7.42 -0.92 20.67
N ARG A 43 8.18 -1.91 20.22
CA ARG A 43 8.39 -3.15 20.97
C ARG A 43 9.70 -3.20 21.74
N LYS A 44 10.76 -2.56 21.23
CA LYS A 44 12.14 -2.62 21.76
C LYS A 44 12.59 -4.04 22.12
N ASN A 45 12.12 -5.03 21.35
CA ASN A 45 12.32 -6.45 21.60
C ASN A 45 12.36 -7.21 20.27
N LEU A 46 13.46 -7.92 20.00
CA LEU A 46 13.71 -8.60 18.73
C LEU A 46 12.69 -9.71 18.43
N LYS A 47 12.25 -10.49 19.43
CA LYS A 47 11.25 -11.56 19.23
C LYS A 47 9.92 -10.98 18.78
N LYS A 48 9.47 -9.89 19.41
CA LYS A 48 8.22 -9.22 19.04
C LYS A 48 8.33 -8.54 17.67
N LEU A 49 9.49 -7.96 17.34
CA LEU A 49 9.75 -7.43 16.01
C LEU A 49 9.70 -8.52 14.93
N ALA A 50 10.34 -9.68 15.18
CA ALA A 50 10.29 -10.82 14.26
C ALA A 50 8.86 -11.28 14.00
N ILE A 51 8.01 -11.35 15.03
CA ILE A 51 6.57 -11.66 14.87
C ILE A 51 5.88 -10.65 13.95
N ILE A 52 6.12 -9.35 14.14
CA ILE A 52 5.55 -8.30 13.26
C ILE A 52 5.99 -8.52 11.81
N LEU A 53 7.27 -8.82 11.59
CA LEU A 53 7.81 -9.03 10.24
C LEU A 53 7.27 -10.31 9.60
N VAL A 54 7.06 -11.39 10.36
CA VAL A 54 6.43 -12.61 9.86
C VAL A 54 4.98 -12.36 9.45
N ILE A 55 4.21 -11.62 10.25
CA ILE A 55 2.84 -11.24 9.90
C ILE A 55 2.83 -10.37 8.64
N TYR A 56 3.74 -9.39 8.57
CA TYR A 56 3.88 -8.50 7.41
C TYR A 56 4.24 -9.28 6.13
N ALA A 57 5.18 -10.23 6.24
CA ALA A 57 5.56 -11.13 5.16
C ALA A 57 4.42 -12.07 4.74
N GLY A 58 3.63 -12.57 5.70
CA GLY A 58 2.45 -13.36 5.43
C GLY A 58 1.42 -12.62 4.56
N GLY A 59 1.21 -11.32 4.79
CA GLY A 59 0.35 -10.51 3.94
C GLY A 59 0.89 -10.32 2.51
N MET A 60 2.21 -10.24 2.33
CA MET A 60 2.81 -10.25 0.98
C MET A 60 2.68 -11.62 0.31
N GLY A 61 2.72 -12.71 1.09
CA GLY A 61 2.38 -14.04 0.59
C GLY A 61 0.93 -14.13 0.09
N ILE A 62 -0.02 -13.52 0.81
CA ILE A 62 -1.42 -13.42 0.38
C ILE A 62 -1.56 -12.55 -0.88
N GLU A 63 -0.82 -11.44 -0.98
CA GLU A 63 -0.76 -10.62 -2.20
C GLU A 63 -0.31 -11.46 -3.40
N LEU A 64 0.80 -12.18 -3.25
CA LEU A 64 1.36 -13.02 -4.31
C LEU A 64 0.41 -14.16 -4.70
N ALA A 65 -0.21 -14.81 -3.71
CA ALA A 65 -1.23 -15.83 -3.96
C ALA A 65 -2.43 -15.26 -4.71
N GLY A 66 -2.93 -14.08 -4.32
CA GLY A 66 -4.00 -13.38 -5.03
C GLY A 66 -3.65 -13.15 -6.49
N LYS A 67 -2.46 -12.61 -6.75
CA LYS A 67 -1.96 -12.36 -8.11
C LYS A 67 -1.78 -13.64 -8.94
N THR A 68 -1.55 -14.78 -8.30
CA THR A 68 -1.30 -16.05 -8.99
C THR A 68 -2.59 -16.82 -9.26
N PHE A 69 -3.53 -16.84 -8.30
CA PHE A 69 -4.70 -17.71 -8.34
C PHE A 69 -6.01 -17.00 -8.69
N ILE A 70 -6.07 -15.67 -8.55
CA ILE A 70 -7.28 -14.90 -8.87
C ILE A 70 -7.08 -14.26 -10.24
N ASN A 71 -7.89 -14.69 -11.20
CA ASN A 71 -7.96 -14.04 -12.51
C ASN A 71 -8.65 -12.67 -12.36
N HIS A 72 -7.84 -11.63 -12.28
CA HIS A 72 -8.28 -10.25 -12.10
C HIS A 72 -7.28 -9.32 -12.82
N PRO A 73 -7.43 -9.15 -14.15
CA PRO A 73 -6.50 -8.37 -14.94
C PRO A 73 -6.49 -6.91 -14.49
N GLY A 74 -5.30 -6.31 -14.51
CA GLY A 74 -5.12 -4.90 -14.15
C GLY A 74 -5.81 -3.93 -15.12
N PRO A 75 -5.84 -2.63 -14.78
CA PRO A 75 -6.34 -1.62 -15.70
C PRO A 75 -5.55 -1.63 -17.02
N PRO A 76 -6.22 -1.49 -18.17
CA PRO A 76 -5.55 -1.39 -19.47
C PRO A 76 -4.54 -0.23 -19.53
N GLU A 77 -3.50 -0.38 -20.35
CA GLU A 77 -2.40 0.61 -20.49
C GLU A 77 -2.89 2.02 -20.84
N VAL A 78 -4.03 2.15 -21.54
CA VAL A 78 -4.64 3.47 -21.85
C VAL A 78 -4.94 4.30 -20.60
N TYR A 79 -5.11 3.67 -19.44
CA TYR A 79 -5.35 4.35 -18.16
C TYR A 79 -4.07 4.63 -17.39
N HIS A 80 -2.91 4.11 -17.81
CA HIS A 80 -1.66 4.25 -17.05
C HIS A 80 -1.15 5.68 -17.15
N ARG A 81 -1.04 6.33 -15.98
CA ARG A 81 -0.54 7.70 -15.81
C ARG A 81 0.67 7.77 -14.87
N TYR A 82 1.20 6.62 -14.44
CA TYR A 82 2.37 6.56 -13.58
C TYR A 82 3.62 7.04 -14.33
N GLN A 83 4.36 7.99 -13.75
CA GLN A 83 5.43 8.71 -14.47
C GLN A 83 6.85 8.33 -14.03
N LEU A 84 6.99 7.47 -13.02
CA LEU A 84 8.31 7.10 -12.48
C LEU A 84 8.67 5.68 -12.89
N SER A 85 9.85 5.50 -13.48
CA SER A 85 10.39 4.17 -13.77
C SER A 85 11.16 3.60 -12.56
N PHE A 86 10.51 3.48 -11.40
CA PHE A 86 11.19 2.97 -10.20
C PHE A 86 11.36 1.45 -10.23
N VAL A 87 12.60 1.00 -10.05
CA VAL A 87 12.97 -0.42 -9.96
C VAL A 87 14.07 -0.56 -8.90
N PHE A 88 13.79 -1.18 -7.74
CA PHE A 88 14.59 -2.26 -7.09
C PHE A 88 14.32 -2.44 -5.57
N PRO A 89 13.92 -3.64 -5.09
CA PRO A 89 13.14 -4.68 -5.74
C PRO A 89 11.63 -4.38 -5.63
N SER A 90 11.03 -3.82 -6.68
CA SER A 90 9.61 -3.44 -6.68
C SER A 90 8.70 -4.65 -6.98
N SER A 91 8.84 -5.73 -6.18
CA SER A 91 8.09 -7.00 -6.20
C SER A 91 7.70 -7.49 -7.61
N GLY A 92 8.69 -8.03 -8.33
CA GLY A 92 8.65 -8.39 -9.75
C GLY A 92 7.99 -9.73 -10.12
N VAL A 93 6.70 -9.90 -9.83
CA VAL A 93 5.91 -10.94 -10.52
C VAL A 93 4.76 -10.26 -11.26
N GLN A 94 4.97 -10.02 -12.55
CA GLN A 94 3.92 -9.58 -13.46
C GLN A 94 3.11 -10.80 -13.91
N THR A 95 2.17 -11.25 -13.08
CA THR A 95 1.25 -12.34 -13.45
C THR A 95 0.15 -11.88 -14.42
N GLY A 96 0.08 -10.59 -14.75
CA GLY A 96 -1.03 -9.95 -15.45
C GLY A 96 -2.22 -9.60 -14.53
N ASN A 97 -2.26 -10.14 -13.32
CA ASN A 97 -3.31 -9.85 -12.34
C ASN A 97 -2.90 -8.75 -11.35
N SER A 98 -3.86 -7.91 -10.97
CA SER A 98 -3.63 -6.73 -10.13
C SER A 98 -4.13 -6.87 -8.68
N TYR A 99 -4.95 -7.88 -8.40
CA TYR A 99 -5.57 -8.07 -7.08
C TYR A 99 -4.75 -8.97 -6.14
N PRO A 100 -4.61 -8.62 -4.84
CA PRO A 100 -4.92 -7.32 -4.23
C PRO A 100 -3.76 -6.32 -4.43
N SER A 101 -4.02 -5.04 -4.16
CA SER A 101 -2.98 -4.01 -4.26
C SER A 101 -1.98 -4.07 -3.10
N GLY A 102 -0.73 -4.42 -3.41
CA GLY A 102 0.37 -4.46 -2.44
C GLY A 102 0.70 -3.10 -1.81
N HIS A 103 0.66 -2.03 -2.60
CA HIS A 103 0.86 -0.67 -2.10
C HIS A 103 -0.22 -0.31 -1.06
N SER A 104 -1.49 -0.61 -1.37
CA SER A 104 -2.60 -0.40 -0.43
C SER A 104 -2.39 -1.18 0.86
N TYR A 105 -2.07 -2.48 0.75
CA TYR A 105 -1.77 -3.36 1.88
C TYR A 105 -0.66 -2.80 2.78
N ARG A 106 0.51 -2.51 2.21
CA ARG A 106 1.71 -2.13 2.95
C ARG A 106 1.53 -0.75 3.61
N THR A 107 0.97 0.23 2.90
CA THR A 107 0.70 1.56 3.47
C THR A 107 -0.28 1.50 4.63
N VAL A 108 -1.38 0.75 4.49
CA VAL A 108 -2.39 0.64 5.56
C VAL A 108 -1.87 -0.17 6.75
N PHE A 109 -1.13 -1.25 6.50
CA PHE A 109 -0.46 -2.02 7.56
C PHE A 109 0.45 -1.12 8.40
N LEU A 110 1.32 -0.34 7.75
CA LEU A 110 2.23 0.57 8.44
C LEU A 110 1.47 1.63 9.25
N ALA A 111 0.43 2.23 8.68
CA ALA A 111 -0.38 3.24 9.38
C ALA A 111 -1.04 2.68 10.65
N VAL A 112 -1.57 1.45 10.59
CA VAL A 112 -2.16 0.77 11.75
C VAL A 112 -1.10 0.37 12.78
N LEU A 113 0.06 -0.10 12.32
CA LEU A 113 1.17 -0.46 13.20
C LEU A 113 1.71 0.76 13.95
N ALA A 114 1.97 1.85 13.24
CA ALA A 114 2.56 3.07 13.78
C ALA A 114 1.57 3.93 14.59
N TRP A 115 0.26 3.66 14.52
CA TRP A 115 -0.78 4.45 15.19
C TRP A 115 -0.50 4.76 16.68
N PRO A 116 0.01 3.83 17.51
CA PRO A 116 0.30 4.10 18.92
C PRO A 116 1.46 5.10 19.13
N LEU A 117 2.34 5.28 18.14
CA LEU A 117 3.43 6.27 18.18
C LEU A 117 2.92 7.70 17.95
N ILE A 118 1.75 7.86 17.31
CA ILE A 118 1.19 9.15 16.95
C ILE A 118 0.31 9.69 18.09
N LYS A 119 0.89 10.58 18.90
CA LYS A 119 0.22 11.14 20.08
C LYS A 119 -0.67 12.34 19.79
N LYS A 120 -0.25 13.24 18.88
CA LYS A 120 -1.00 14.47 18.56
C LYS A 120 -2.07 14.19 17.48
N LYS A 121 -3.23 14.84 17.58
CA LYS A 121 -4.39 14.59 16.70
C LYS A 121 -4.14 15.07 15.27
N GLU A 122 -3.39 16.15 15.12
CA GLU A 122 -3.02 16.76 13.85
C GLU A 122 -2.20 15.77 13.01
N TRP A 123 -1.23 15.09 13.64
CA TRP A 123 -0.44 14.06 12.97
C TRP A 123 -1.25 12.83 12.58
N ARG A 124 -2.30 12.49 13.34
CA ARG A 124 -3.23 11.42 12.95
C ARG A 124 -4.01 11.80 11.69
N ALA A 125 -4.46 13.06 11.61
CA ALA A 125 -5.12 13.57 10.41
C ALA A 125 -4.18 13.54 9.19
N VAL A 126 -2.91 13.94 9.37
CA VAL A 126 -1.88 13.87 8.30
C VAL A 126 -1.68 12.43 7.82
N VAL A 127 -1.56 11.45 8.73
CA VAL A 127 -1.39 10.04 8.33
C VAL A 127 -2.64 9.52 7.63
N MET A 128 -3.84 9.85 8.10
CA MET A 128 -5.08 9.46 7.43
C MET A 128 -5.21 10.09 6.05
N ALA A 129 -4.85 11.37 5.89
CA ALA A 129 -4.82 12.05 4.60
C ALA A 129 -3.80 11.40 3.66
N TYR A 130 -2.60 11.07 4.16
CA TYR A 130 -1.58 10.37 3.38
C TYR A 130 -2.07 8.98 2.92
N VAL A 131 -2.66 8.19 3.81
CA VAL A 131 -3.25 6.88 3.45
C VAL A 131 -4.31 7.07 2.36
N PHE A 132 -5.24 8.01 2.55
CA PHE A 132 -6.27 8.30 1.55
C PHE A 132 -5.68 8.68 0.19
N LEU A 133 -4.72 9.62 0.15
CA LEU A 133 -4.04 10.03 -1.07
C LEU A 133 -3.29 8.87 -1.72
N MET A 134 -2.66 8.01 -0.93
CA MET A 134 -2.00 6.80 -1.42
C MET A 134 -2.99 5.87 -2.13
N LEU A 135 -4.14 5.59 -1.50
CA LEU A 135 -5.17 4.72 -2.07
C LEU A 135 -5.73 5.32 -3.37
N VAL A 136 -6.04 6.61 -3.36
CA VAL A 136 -6.51 7.33 -4.56
C VAL A 136 -5.45 7.30 -5.66
N SER A 137 -4.17 7.47 -5.32
CA SER A 137 -3.08 7.46 -6.31
C SER A 137 -3.03 6.16 -7.10
N ARG A 138 -3.35 5.01 -6.48
CA ARG A 138 -3.31 3.70 -7.14
C ARG A 138 -4.39 3.58 -8.22
N VAL A 139 -5.56 4.18 -7.98
CA VAL A 139 -6.66 4.17 -8.95
C VAL A 139 -6.46 5.28 -9.98
N SER A 140 -6.07 6.48 -9.57
CA SER A 140 -5.90 7.64 -10.47
C SER A 140 -4.77 7.44 -11.47
N LEU A 141 -3.67 6.82 -11.05
CA LEU A 141 -2.53 6.52 -11.92
C LEU A 141 -2.78 5.30 -12.82
N GLY A 142 -3.94 4.63 -12.69
CA GLY A 142 -4.28 3.46 -13.50
C GLY A 142 -3.52 2.18 -13.13
N GLU A 143 -2.85 2.15 -11.98
CA GLU A 143 -2.08 0.98 -11.52
C GLU A 143 -2.98 -0.15 -11.02
N HIS A 144 -4.12 0.20 -10.43
CA HIS A 144 -5.03 -0.74 -9.79
C HIS A 144 -6.49 -0.35 -9.95
N TRP A 145 -7.37 -1.35 -9.92
CA TRP A 145 -8.79 -1.11 -9.75
C TRP A 145 -9.11 -0.74 -8.30
N ALA A 146 -10.24 -0.06 -8.08
CA ALA A 146 -10.69 0.29 -6.73
C ALA A 146 -10.91 -0.96 -5.84
N SER A 147 -11.34 -2.08 -6.42
CA SER A 147 -11.46 -3.38 -5.74
C SER A 147 -10.11 -3.87 -5.18
N ASP A 148 -9.04 -3.78 -5.97
CA ASP A 148 -7.68 -4.16 -5.56
C ASP A 148 -7.21 -3.34 -4.37
N VAL A 149 -7.49 -2.04 -4.42
CA VAL A 149 -7.12 -1.08 -3.37
C VAL A 149 -7.90 -1.37 -2.09
N VAL A 150 -9.21 -1.63 -2.17
CA VAL A 150 -10.02 -2.03 -1.02
C VAL A 150 -9.53 -3.37 -0.44
N GLY A 151 -9.28 -4.38 -1.28
CA GLY A 151 -8.78 -5.69 -0.85
C GLY A 151 -7.44 -5.60 -0.13
N GLY A 152 -6.48 -4.86 -0.70
CA GLY A 152 -5.19 -4.59 -0.07
C GLY A 152 -5.35 -3.85 1.26
N GLY A 153 -6.19 -2.81 1.29
CA GLY A 153 -6.41 -2.00 2.48
C GLY A 153 -7.01 -2.80 3.63
N LEU A 154 -8.00 -3.63 3.36
CA LEU A 154 -8.61 -4.54 4.34
C LEU A 154 -7.58 -5.53 4.90
N LEU A 155 -6.76 -6.13 4.02
CA LEU A 155 -5.67 -7.00 4.44
C LEU A 155 -4.69 -6.27 5.38
N GLY A 156 -4.37 -5.01 5.05
CA GLY A 156 -3.49 -4.16 5.86
C GLY A 156 -4.08 -3.84 7.23
N ILE A 157 -5.38 -3.55 7.31
CA ILE A 157 -6.09 -3.32 8.57
C ILE A 157 -6.03 -4.56 9.45
N ILE A 158 -6.41 -5.72 8.90
CA ILE A 158 -6.51 -6.97 9.66
C ILE A 158 -5.14 -7.37 10.20
N LEU A 159 -4.15 -7.48 9.33
CA LEU A 159 -2.81 -7.93 9.71
C LEU A 159 -2.09 -6.89 10.57
N GLY A 160 -2.23 -5.60 10.26
CA GLY A 160 -1.66 -4.52 11.08
C GLY A 160 -2.24 -4.52 12.50
N ARG A 161 -3.56 -4.78 12.65
CA ARG A 161 -4.18 -4.90 13.98
C ARG A 161 -3.67 -6.12 14.72
N ILE A 162 -3.48 -7.26 14.07
CA ILE A 162 -2.91 -8.47 14.68
C ILE A 162 -1.46 -8.19 15.14
N ALA A 163 -0.65 -7.58 14.27
CA ALA A 163 0.74 -7.21 14.57
C ALA A 163 0.88 -6.19 15.71
N SER A 164 -0.14 -5.35 15.95
CA SER A 164 -0.16 -4.36 17.04
C SER A 164 -0.64 -4.92 18.39
N ARG A 165 -1.10 -6.17 18.49
CA ARG A 165 -1.54 -6.77 19.77
C ARG A 165 -0.36 -7.01 20.72
N LYS A 166 -0.52 -6.69 22.00
CA LYS A 166 0.56 -6.65 23.02
C LYS A 166 1.33 -7.97 23.15
#